data_AF-A0A402B5T5-F1
#
_entry.id   AF-A0A402B5T5-F1
#
_cell.length_a   1.000
_cell.length_b   1.000
_cell.length_c   1.000
_cell.angle_alpha   90.00
_cell.angle_beta   90.00
_cell.angle_gamma   90.00
#
_symmetry.space_group_name_H-M   'P 1'
#
loop_
_entity.id
_entity.type
_entity.pdbx_description
1 polymer ?
#
loop_
_entity_poly.entity_id
_entity_poly.type
_entity_poly.pdbx_seq_one_letter_code
_entity_poly.pdbx_strand_id
1 'polypeptide(L)'
;MNIDEQFEHFLAGLGVEMESPDDRPYNGDSIPEISIFQASRDHYGVFYRLDIIDQIPELRIMVPVNKGDAKMDIYLVRLSEQTPLNNFFSKMSIYEGSAAYEQGREAALQHLLYGAAEMMKQLFWSGDLTRLTFPHEIEVYPILIQSERQTGRKKAR
;
A
#
# COMPACT_ATOMS: atom_id res chain seq x y z
N MET A 1 -0.34 8.51 24.74
CA MET A 1 -1.39 7.85 23.94
C MET A 1 -0.73 7.52 22.62
N ASN A 2 -0.44 6.24 22.41
CA ASN A 2 0.32 5.75 21.28
C ASN A 2 -0.59 5.72 20.03
N ILE A 3 -0.03 5.91 18.84
CA ILE A 3 -0.78 5.91 17.57
C ILE A 3 -1.45 4.55 17.34
N ASP A 4 -0.83 3.48 17.82
CA ASP A 4 -1.39 2.13 17.80
C ASP A 4 -2.68 2.03 18.62
N GLU A 5 -2.75 2.69 19.78
CA GLU A 5 -3.94 2.71 20.63
C GLU A 5 -5.09 3.49 19.98
N GLN A 6 -4.78 4.53 19.21
CA GLN A 6 -5.78 5.31 18.48
C GLN A 6 -6.33 4.55 17.26
N PHE A 7 -5.49 3.75 16.61
CA PHE A 7 -5.87 2.89 15.51
C PHE A 7 -6.76 1.73 15.98
N GLU A 8 -6.39 1.06 17.07
CA GLU A 8 -7.21 0.02 17.71
C GLU A 8 -8.57 0.56 18.14
N HIS A 9 -8.61 1.76 18.73
CA HIS A 9 -9.87 2.37 19.15
C HIS A 9 -10.77 2.79 17.95
N PHE A 10 -10.16 3.19 16.83
CA PHE A 10 -10.88 3.48 15.59
C PHE A 10 -11.49 2.22 14.97
N LEU A 11 -10.72 1.11 14.94
CA LEU A 11 -11.17 -0.17 14.41
C LEU A 11 -12.24 -0.83 15.30
N ALA A 12 -12.09 -0.75 16.62
CA ALA A 12 -13.09 -1.19 17.58
C ALA A 12 -14.41 -0.41 17.45
N GLY A 13 -14.34 0.90 17.17
CA GLY A 13 -15.51 1.74 16.90
C GLY A 13 -16.27 1.38 15.61
N LEU A 14 -15.62 0.67 14.69
CA LEU A 14 -16.21 0.14 13.45
C LEU A 14 -16.70 -1.32 13.60
N GLY A 15 -16.61 -1.90 14.80
CA GLY A 15 -17.06 -3.26 15.10
C GLY A 15 -16.15 -4.35 14.54
N VAL A 16 -14.88 -4.03 14.28
CA VAL A 16 -13.88 -4.96 13.74
C VAL A 16 -13.01 -5.47 14.90
N GLU A 17 -13.05 -6.78 15.16
CA GLU A 17 -12.09 -7.45 16.04
C GLU A 17 -10.87 -7.88 15.22
N MET A 18 -9.67 -7.49 15.66
CA MET A 18 -8.42 -7.85 15.00
C MET A 18 -8.09 -9.33 15.29
N GLU A 19 -8.18 -10.18 14.26
CA GLU A 19 -7.68 -11.55 14.35
C GLU A 19 -6.13 -11.51 14.30
N SER A 20 -5.47 -12.00 15.35
CA SER A 20 -4.01 -12.08 15.38
C SER A 20 -3.54 -13.05 14.28
N PRO A 21 -2.67 -12.62 13.33
CA PRO A 21 -2.25 -13.49 12.25
C PRO A 21 -1.22 -14.50 12.75
N ASP A 22 -1.61 -15.77 12.79
CA ASP A 22 -0.67 -16.90 12.78
C ASP A 22 0.09 -16.92 11.43
N ASP A 23 1.38 -16.61 11.52
CA ASP A 23 2.51 -17.04 10.69
C ASP A 23 2.31 -17.29 9.18
N ARG A 24 2.54 -16.25 8.38
CA ARG A 24 3.29 -16.36 7.11
C ARG A 24 4.25 -15.17 6.96
N PRO A 25 5.56 -15.38 6.76
CA PRO A 25 6.52 -14.29 6.78
C PRO A 25 6.56 -13.59 5.41
N TYR A 26 5.91 -12.43 5.33
CA TYR A 26 6.46 -11.34 4.54
C TYR A 26 7.61 -10.76 5.36
N ASN A 27 8.87 -10.97 4.93
CA ASN A 27 10.05 -10.39 5.58
C ASN A 27 10.09 -8.87 5.35
N GLY A 28 9.17 -8.16 5.99
CA GLY A 28 9.06 -6.70 6.00
C GLY A 28 8.98 -6.20 7.43
N ASP A 29 9.89 -6.68 8.29
CA ASP A 29 10.00 -6.27 9.71
C ASP A 29 10.42 -4.79 9.86
N SER A 30 10.65 -4.07 8.76
CA SER A 30 10.97 -2.64 8.76
C SER A 30 9.71 -1.81 9.07
N ILE A 31 9.70 -1.15 10.22
CA ILE A 31 8.67 -0.19 10.60
C ILE A 31 8.72 0.99 9.62
N PRO A 32 7.58 1.41 9.04
CA PRO A 32 7.56 2.52 8.08
C PRO A 32 8.01 3.82 8.74
N GLU A 33 8.88 4.56 8.05
CA GLU A 33 9.37 5.87 8.47
C GLU A 33 8.22 6.89 8.48
N ILE A 34 7.35 6.81 7.47
CA ILE A 34 6.17 7.66 7.28
C ILE A 34 5.03 6.79 6.74
N SER A 35 3.82 6.96 7.31
CA SER A 35 2.58 6.39 6.79
C SER A 35 1.53 7.48 6.54
N ILE A 36 0.98 7.52 5.34
CA ILE A 36 -0.08 8.45 4.95
C ILE A 36 -1.32 7.67 4.53
N PHE A 37 -2.46 8.00 5.14
CA PHE A 37 -3.75 7.38 4.85
C PHE A 37 -4.65 8.34 4.09
N GLN A 38 -5.25 7.86 3.01
CA GLN A 38 -6.12 8.67 2.17
C GLN A 38 -7.29 7.84 1.63
N ALA A 39 -8.52 8.31 1.87
CA ALA A 39 -9.69 7.78 1.17
C ALA A 39 -9.68 8.21 -0.30
N SER A 40 -10.05 7.30 -1.20
CA SER A 40 -10.15 7.63 -2.61
C SER A 40 -11.28 8.63 -2.87
N ARG A 41 -11.03 9.56 -3.80
CA ARG A 41 -12.05 10.49 -4.31
C ARG A 41 -12.79 9.93 -5.52
N ASP A 42 -12.13 9.04 -6.26
CA ASP A 42 -12.60 8.56 -7.57
C ASP A 42 -13.17 7.14 -7.49
N HIS A 43 -12.77 6.36 -6.47
CA HIS A 43 -13.15 4.95 -6.32
C HIS A 43 -13.90 4.74 -5.00
N TYR A 44 -15.19 4.42 -5.09
CA TYR A 44 -16.04 4.31 -3.91
C TYR A 44 -15.53 3.23 -2.93
N GLY A 45 -15.36 3.63 -1.67
CA GLY A 45 -14.94 2.73 -0.58
C GLY A 45 -13.48 2.26 -0.64
N VAL A 46 -12.69 2.75 -1.61
CA VAL A 46 -11.26 2.43 -1.70
C VAL A 46 -10.47 3.32 -0.75
N PHE A 47 -9.48 2.71 -0.08
CA PHE A 47 -8.51 3.41 0.74
C PHE A 47 -7.09 3.19 0.23
N TYR A 48 -6.26 4.21 0.38
CA TYR A 48 -4.85 4.20 0.07
C TYR A 48 -4.05 4.38 1.35
N ARG A 49 -3.00 3.57 1.52
CA ARG A 49 -1.96 3.75 2.53
C ARG A 49 -0.62 3.83 1.80
N LEU A 50 0.03 4.97 1.90
CA LEU A 50 1.38 5.18 1.39
C LEU A 50 2.36 5.07 2.54
N ASP A 51 3.32 4.17 2.40
CA ASP A 51 4.38 3.95 3.37
C ASP A 51 5.74 4.28 2.74
N ILE A 52 6.66 4.81 3.54
CA ILE A 52 8.09 4.84 3.20
C ILE A 52 8.77 3.78 4.05
N ILE A 53 9.34 2.76 3.41
CA ILE A 53 10.08 1.69 4.08
C ILE A 53 11.46 1.65 3.43
N ASP A 54 12.51 1.81 4.24
CA ASP A 54 13.91 1.83 3.76
C ASP A 54 14.11 2.83 2.60
N GLN A 55 13.52 4.03 2.74
CA GLN A 55 13.50 5.09 1.72
C GLN A 55 12.81 4.75 0.39
N ILE A 56 12.05 3.65 0.33
CA ILE A 56 11.31 3.23 -0.85
C ILE A 56 9.81 3.47 -0.62
N PRO A 57 9.12 4.13 -1.57
CA PRO A 57 7.69 4.34 -1.48
C PRO A 57 6.90 3.06 -1.81
N GLU A 58 6.00 2.69 -0.92
CA GLU A 58 5.08 1.57 -1.07
C GLU A 58 3.64 2.03 -0.97
N LEU A 59 2.81 1.68 -1.94
CA LEU A 59 1.39 2.03 -1.94
C LEU A 59 0.54 0.79 -1.72
N ARG A 60 -0.14 0.72 -0.58
CA ARG A 60 -1.21 -0.26 -0.34
C ARG A 60 -2.54 0.30 -0.79
N ILE A 61 -3.26 -0.47 -1.57
CA ILE A 61 -4.59 -0.15 -2.09
C ILE A 61 -5.58 -1.18 -1.54
N MET A 62 -6.54 -0.68 -0.76
CA MET A 62 -7.59 -1.47 -0.12
C MET A 62 -8.86 -1.30 -0.94
N VAL A 63 -9.30 -2.36 -1.60
CA VAL A 63 -10.45 -2.37 -2.49
C VAL A 63 -11.61 -3.12 -1.82
N PRO A 64 -12.79 -2.50 -1.64
CA PRO A 64 -13.91 -3.17 -1.01
C PRO A 64 -14.41 -4.32 -1.88
N VAL A 65 -14.66 -5.48 -1.27
CA VAL A 65 -15.22 -6.65 -1.95
C VAL A 65 -16.47 -7.15 -1.24
N ASN A 66 -17.43 -7.59 -2.03
CA ASN A 66 -18.72 -8.09 -1.53
C ASN A 66 -18.67 -9.57 -1.10
N LYS A 67 -17.52 -10.23 -1.25
CA LYS A 67 -17.33 -11.67 -1.03
C LYS A 67 -16.26 -11.92 0.02
N GLY A 68 -16.39 -13.03 0.75
CA GLY A 68 -15.43 -13.43 1.78
C GLY A 68 -15.67 -12.80 3.15
N ASP A 69 -14.83 -13.21 4.10
CA ASP A 69 -14.90 -12.83 5.51
C ASP A 69 -14.29 -11.44 5.72
N ALA A 70 -13.11 -11.17 5.13
CA ALA A 70 -12.59 -9.81 5.05
C ALA A 70 -13.29 -9.08 3.89
N LYS A 71 -14.00 -8.00 4.18
CA LYS A 71 -14.75 -7.20 3.19
C LYS A 71 -13.86 -6.36 2.26
N MET A 72 -12.57 -6.67 2.17
CA MET A 72 -11.59 -5.95 1.35
C MET A 72 -10.54 -6.89 0.77
N ASP A 73 -10.11 -6.57 -0.45
CA ASP A 73 -8.86 -7.02 -1.04
C ASP A 73 -7.78 -5.97 -0.80
N ILE A 74 -6.54 -6.40 -0.59
CA ILE A 74 -5.38 -5.53 -0.37
C ILE A 74 -4.30 -5.85 -1.41
N TYR A 75 -3.90 -4.82 -2.14
CA TYR A 75 -2.83 -4.86 -3.12
C TYR A 75 -1.68 -3.98 -2.66
N LEU A 76 -0.45 -4.50 -2.73
CA LEU A 76 0.77 -3.73 -2.58
C LEU A 76 1.25 -3.33 -3.98
N VAL A 77 1.43 -2.04 -4.20
CA VAL A 77 1.95 -1.45 -5.43
C VAL A 77 3.31 -0.85 -5.13
N ARG A 78 4.30 -1.23 -5.95
CA ARG A 78 5.65 -0.69 -5.93
C ARG A 78 5.99 -0.15 -7.31
N LEU A 79 6.85 0.87 -7.37
CA LEU A 79 7.48 1.27 -8.62
C LEU A 79 8.42 0.15 -9.08
N SER A 80 8.38 -0.22 -10.35
CA SER A 80 9.35 -1.18 -10.87
C SER A 80 10.77 -0.61 -10.73
N GLU A 81 11.73 -1.47 -10.38
CA GLU A 81 13.16 -1.11 -10.33
C GLU A 81 13.69 -0.57 -11.67
N GLN A 82 13.03 -0.92 -12.78
CA GLN A 82 13.38 -0.45 -14.11
C GLN A 82 12.98 1.02 -14.34
N THR A 83 12.08 1.57 -13.50
CA THR A 83 11.66 2.96 -13.65
C THR A 83 12.73 3.93 -13.15
N PRO A 84 12.97 5.06 -13.85
CA PRO A 84 13.87 6.10 -13.37
C PRO A 84 13.47 6.68 -12.01
N LEU A 85 12.18 6.62 -11.68
CA LEU A 85 11.61 7.20 -10.46
C LEU A 85 12.06 6.46 -9.20
N ASN A 86 12.18 5.13 -9.25
CA ASN A 86 12.65 4.35 -8.10
C ASN A 86 14.11 4.71 -7.73
N ASN A 87 14.98 4.79 -8.76
CA ASN A 87 16.37 5.23 -8.62
C ASN A 87 16.54 6.68 -8.15
N PHE A 88 15.52 7.52 -8.32
CA PHE A 88 15.58 8.91 -7.90
C PHE A 88 15.47 9.05 -6.37
N PHE A 89 14.56 8.32 -5.73
CA PHE A 89 14.40 8.35 -4.27
C PHE A 89 15.65 7.85 -3.55
N SER A 90 16.24 6.74 -4.02
CA SER A 90 17.47 6.19 -3.45
C SER A 90 18.68 7.11 -3.60
N LYS A 91 18.77 7.87 -4.70
CA LYS A 91 19.86 8.86 -4.89
C LYS A 91 19.67 10.12 -4.06
N MET A 92 18.43 10.55 -3.87
CA MET A 92 18.12 11.73 -3.05
C MET A 92 18.34 11.49 -1.55
N SER A 93 18.17 10.26 -1.07
CA SER A 93 18.36 9.95 0.35
C SER A 93 19.83 10.08 0.80
N ILE A 94 20.79 9.90 -0.11
CA ILE A 94 22.23 9.99 0.16
C ILE A 94 22.87 11.33 -0.28
N TYR A 95 22.10 12.22 -0.91
CA TYR A 95 22.63 13.48 -1.43
C TYR A 95 22.67 14.55 -0.34
N GLU A 96 23.87 15.05 -0.04
CA GLU A 96 24.10 16.20 0.84
C GLU A 96 24.23 17.48 0.00
N GLY A 97 23.29 18.40 0.19
CA GLY A 97 23.29 19.68 -0.52
C GLY A 97 23.85 20.83 0.29
N SER A 98 23.62 22.05 -0.21
CA SER A 98 23.92 23.27 0.54
C SER A 98 22.95 23.47 1.71
N ALA A 99 23.29 24.35 2.66
CA ALA A 99 22.40 24.66 3.78
C ALA A 99 21.00 25.14 3.35
N ALA A 100 20.91 25.90 2.25
CA ALA A 100 19.63 26.35 1.70
C ALA A 100 18.82 25.19 1.09
N TYR A 101 19.49 24.21 0.49
CA TYR A 101 18.85 23.00 -0.01
C TYR A 101 18.31 22.15 1.14
N GLU A 102 19.12 21.89 2.17
CA GLU A 102 18.72 21.06 3.32
C GLU A 102 17.51 21.63 4.05
N GLN A 103 17.39 22.96 4.13
CA GLN A 103 16.23 23.62 4.73
C GLN A 103 14.90 23.30 4.00
N GLY A 104 14.93 23.06 2.69
CA GLY A 104 13.75 22.75 1.88
C GLY A 104 13.61 21.27 1.51
N ARG A 105 14.62 20.45 1.80
CA ARG A 105 14.73 19.07 1.31
C ARG A 105 13.55 18.20 1.72
N GLU A 106 13.19 18.24 2.99
CA GLU A 106 12.11 17.40 3.56
C GLU A 106 10.76 17.69 2.89
N ALA A 107 10.37 18.97 2.80
CA ALA A 107 9.12 19.37 2.16
C ALA A 107 9.09 19.00 0.66
N ALA A 108 10.20 19.20 -0.05
CA ALA A 108 10.32 18.83 -1.45
C ALA A 108 10.18 17.31 -1.65
N LEU A 109 10.85 16.51 -0.81
CA LEU A 109 10.74 15.05 -0.83
C LEU A 109 9.30 14.58 -0.56
N GLN A 110 8.61 15.21 0.39
CA GLN A 110 7.21 14.88 0.67
C GLN A 110 6.30 15.16 -0.54
N HIS A 111 6.49 16.27 -1.25
CA HIS A 111 5.73 16.56 -2.48
C HIS A 111 6.04 15.58 -3.61
N LEU A 112 7.30 15.18 -3.76
CA LEU A 112 7.70 14.17 -4.75
C LEU A 112 7.10 12.81 -4.43
N LEU A 113 7.05 12.44 -3.14
CA LEU A 113 6.39 11.24 -2.67
C LEU A 113 4.89 11.25 -3.00
N TYR A 114 4.19 12.36 -2.78
CA TYR A 114 2.79 12.49 -3.20
C TYR A 114 2.61 12.35 -4.71
N GLY A 115 3.51 12.92 -5.51
CA GLY A 115 3.50 12.77 -6.96
C GLY A 115 3.71 11.32 -7.41
N ALA A 116 4.65 10.61 -6.79
CA ALA A 116 4.89 9.19 -7.03
C ALA A 116 3.68 8.34 -6.63
N ALA A 117 3.06 8.61 -5.49
CA ALA A 117 1.86 7.93 -5.04
C ALA A 117 0.70 8.11 -6.02
N GLU A 118 0.50 9.33 -6.52
CA GLU A 118 -0.54 9.59 -7.52
C GLU A 118 -0.27 8.83 -8.82
N MET A 119 0.98 8.81 -9.29
CA MET A 119 1.36 8.01 -10.46
C MET A 119 1.08 6.52 -10.26
N MET A 120 1.46 5.95 -9.12
CA MET A 120 1.20 4.55 -8.79
C MET A 120 -0.30 4.24 -8.77
N LYS A 121 -1.14 5.12 -8.23
CA LYS A 121 -2.61 4.97 -8.26
C LYS A 121 -3.12 4.94 -9.70
N GLN A 122 -2.73 5.92 -10.53
CA GLN A 122 -3.21 6.01 -11.91
C GLN A 122 -2.81 4.78 -12.72
N LEU A 123 -1.57 4.30 -12.57
CA LEU A 123 -1.09 3.08 -13.24
C LEU A 123 -1.84 1.84 -12.76
N PHE A 124 -2.09 1.72 -11.45
CA PHE A 124 -2.88 0.61 -10.91
C PHE A 124 -4.28 0.56 -11.50
N TRP A 125 -4.99 1.70 -11.55
CA TRP A 125 -6.35 1.76 -12.08
C TRP A 125 -6.42 1.64 -13.61
N SER A 126 -5.31 1.87 -14.31
CA SER A 126 -5.21 1.59 -15.75
C SER A 126 -5.03 0.11 -16.09
N GLY A 127 -4.67 -0.72 -15.09
CA GLY A 127 -4.48 -2.15 -15.25
C GLY A 127 -5.78 -2.96 -15.19
N ASP A 128 -5.64 -4.27 -15.36
CA ASP A 128 -6.71 -5.25 -15.23
C ASP A 128 -6.56 -6.02 -13.91
N LEU A 129 -7.38 -5.65 -12.92
CA LEU A 129 -7.47 -6.31 -11.62
C LEU A 129 -7.89 -7.78 -11.69
N THR A 130 -8.67 -8.16 -12.70
CA THR A 130 -9.15 -9.55 -12.85
C THR A 130 -8.04 -10.46 -13.36
N ARG A 131 -7.22 -9.94 -14.28
CA ARG A 131 -6.08 -10.67 -14.86
C ARG A 131 -4.76 -10.40 -14.15
N LEU A 132 -4.76 -9.51 -13.16
CA LEU A 132 -3.57 -8.98 -12.49
C LEU A 132 -2.50 -8.53 -13.49
N THR A 133 -2.94 -7.82 -14.53
CA THR A 133 -2.06 -7.33 -15.60
C THR A 133 -1.96 -5.82 -15.49
N PHE A 134 -0.75 -5.29 -15.29
CA PHE A 134 -0.51 -3.88 -15.04
C PHE A 134 0.57 -3.33 -15.96
N PRO A 135 0.65 -2.00 -16.15
CA PRO A 135 1.77 -1.38 -16.85
C PRO A 135 3.11 -1.73 -16.19
N HIS A 136 4.15 -1.89 -17.01
CA HIS A 136 5.49 -2.31 -16.58
C HIS A 136 6.20 -1.34 -15.62
N GLU A 137 5.69 -0.11 -15.48
CA GLU A 137 6.18 0.89 -14.56
C GLU A 137 5.89 0.56 -13.08
N ILE A 138 4.94 -0.35 -12.82
CA ILE A 138 4.60 -0.80 -11.47
C ILE A 138 4.63 -2.32 -11.35
N GLU A 139 4.88 -2.75 -10.12
CA GLU A 139 4.73 -4.12 -9.70
C GLU A 139 3.60 -4.18 -8.68
N VAL A 140 2.66 -5.11 -8.89
CA VAL A 140 1.47 -5.24 -8.05
C VAL A 140 1.44 -6.63 -7.44
N TYR A 141 1.46 -6.67 -6.11
CA TYR A 141 1.46 -7.88 -5.31
C TYR A 141 0.14 -7.98 -4.55
N PRO A 142 -0.66 -9.04 -4.77
CA PRO A 142 -1.83 -9.27 -3.96
C PRO A 142 -1.42 -9.74 -2.57
N ILE A 143 -1.75 -8.97 -1.54
CA ILE A 143 -1.46 -9.30 -0.14
C ILE A 143 -2.63 -10.07 0.46
N LEU A 144 -3.85 -9.64 0.16
CA LEU A 144 -5.09 -10.30 0.56
C LEU A 144 -6.07 -10.24 -0.61
N ILE A 145 -6.44 -11.40 -1.14
CA ILE A 145 -7.55 -11.52 -2.11
C ILE A 145 -8.56 -12.53 -1.58
N GLN A 146 -9.82 -12.13 -1.50
CA GLN A 146 -10.92 -13.04 -1.21
C GLN A 146 -11.22 -13.90 -2.43
N SER A 147 -10.58 -15.06 -2.50
CA SER A 147 -10.95 -16.09 -3.48
C SER A 147 -12.25 -16.78 -3.04
N GLU A 148 -13.22 -17.00 -3.94
CA GLU A 148 -14.24 -18.01 -3.67
C GLU A 148 -13.51 -19.35 -3.46
N ARG A 149 -13.52 -19.88 -2.23
CA ARG A 149 -13.18 -21.29 -2.00
C ARG A 149 -14.22 -22.17 -2.70
N GLN A 150 -14.07 -22.36 -4.01
CA GLN A 150 -14.64 -23.52 -4.70
C GLN A 150 -13.82 -24.76 -4.33
N THR A 151 -14.03 -25.26 -3.11
CA THR A 151 -13.80 -26.67 -2.84
C THR A 151 -15.12 -27.24 -2.36
N GLY A 152 -15.89 -27.72 -3.34
CA GLY A 152 -17.05 -28.55 -3.07
C GLY A 152 -16.66 -29.74 -2.21
N ARG A 153 -17.10 -29.75 -0.95
CA ARG A 153 -17.34 -31.00 -0.25
C ARG A 153 -18.53 -31.67 -0.93
N LYS A 154 -18.22 -32.48 -1.95
CA LYS A 154 -19.11 -33.55 -2.40
C LYS A 154 -19.52 -34.34 -1.16
N LYS A 155 -20.82 -34.46 -0.94
CA LYS A 155 -21.43 -35.46 -0.06
C LYS A 155 -20.79 -36.81 -0.34
N ALA A 156 -20.10 -37.38 0.64
CA ALA A 156 -19.96 -38.83 0.72
C ALA A 156 -21.15 -39.32 1.57
N ARG A 157 -21.92 -40.20 0.96
CA ARG A 157 -23.02 -40.96 1.55
C ARG A 157 -22.51 -41.90 2.63
#